data_AF-A0A7C7I737-F1
#
_entry.id   AF-A0A7C7I737-F1
#
_cell.length_a   1.000
_cell.length_b   1.000
_cell.length_c   1.000
_cell.angle_alpha   90.00
_cell.angle_beta   90.00
_cell.angle_gamma   90.00
#
_symmetry.space_group_name_H-M   'P 1'
#
loop_
_entity.id
_entity.type
_entity.pdbx_description
1 polymer ?
#
loop_
_entity_poly.entity_id
_entity_poly.type
_entity_poly.pdbx_seq_one_letter_code
_entity_poly.pdbx_strand_id
1 'polypeptide(L)'
;MSRYAQQPEGPPSGYVRGSDISLEEWQSCNLAVDHHGELYCYLGYRPDRDQRRDLAYYSVRNGSHNPDGRFSFRFVRLFGGSLSYDSFFPDRSYYKMLDDRRVVFPGVADFYFGVMNCKNGGEDHELTRSLFGGTVREIQLAVQCLGMAIGQDLPVHQKRPRLTASMQRDNRCDITHCVIPMNFPYICLSESQYLWGHISLSGFYRTLALFPGEAGIVRSALLNEGLSEESLERFIACDANQHMLLIDDLDV
;
A
#
# COMPACT_ATOMS: atom_id res chain seq x y z
N MET A 1 -20.33 44.79 18.98
CA MET A 1 -18.90 44.98 18.67
C MET A 1 -18.39 43.73 17.97
N SER A 2 -17.67 43.95 16.87
CA SER A 2 -17.46 43.05 15.75
C SER A 2 -16.74 41.75 16.13
N ARG A 3 -17.32 40.59 15.74
CA ARG A 3 -16.57 39.35 15.58
C ARG A 3 -15.69 39.57 14.36
N TYR A 4 -14.40 39.77 14.56
CA TYR A 4 -13.44 39.60 13.47
C TYR A 4 -13.59 38.18 12.96
N ALA A 5 -14.27 38.03 11.82
CA ALA A 5 -14.10 36.86 10.99
C ALA A 5 -12.61 36.82 10.66
N GLN A 6 -11.88 35.88 11.27
CA GLN A 6 -10.56 35.53 10.79
C GLN A 6 -10.74 35.22 9.30
N GLN A 7 -10.12 36.04 8.45
CA GLN A 7 -9.97 35.68 7.05
C GLN A 7 -9.34 34.28 7.01
N PRO A 8 -9.81 33.37 6.15
CA PRO A 8 -9.13 32.10 6.00
C PRO A 8 -7.66 32.41 5.67
N GLU A 9 -6.77 31.96 6.55
CA GLU A 9 -5.34 32.05 6.29
C GLU A 9 -5.09 31.47 4.90
N GLY A 10 -4.42 32.24 4.05
CA GLY A 10 -4.07 31.79 2.71
C GLY A 10 -3.28 30.48 2.78
N PRO A 11 -3.19 29.73 1.66
CA PRO A 11 -2.47 28.47 1.65
C PRO A 11 -1.04 28.64 2.18
N PRO A 12 -0.53 27.67 2.98
CA PRO A 12 0.88 27.64 3.34
C PRO A 12 1.78 27.73 2.10
N SER A 13 2.96 28.33 2.23
CA SER A 13 3.84 28.53 1.08
C SER A 13 4.19 27.22 0.37
N GLY A 14 3.94 27.17 -0.95
CA GLY A 14 4.17 25.98 -1.78
C GLY A 14 3.08 24.91 -1.70
N TYR A 15 1.98 25.18 -0.99
CA TYR A 15 0.80 24.33 -0.97
C TYR A 15 -0.30 24.90 -1.87
N VAL A 16 -1.09 24.01 -2.46
CA VAL A 16 -2.25 24.33 -3.32
C VAL A 16 -3.50 23.64 -2.79
N ARG A 17 -4.67 24.15 -3.14
CA ARG A 17 -5.93 23.53 -2.76
C ARG A 17 -6.12 22.23 -3.54
N GLY A 18 -6.77 21.23 -2.94
CA GLY A 18 -7.00 19.94 -3.61
C GLY A 18 -7.74 20.06 -4.95
N SER A 19 -8.71 20.98 -5.02
CA SER A 19 -9.47 21.31 -6.23
C SER A 19 -8.61 21.83 -7.38
N ASP A 20 -7.42 22.35 -7.08
CA ASP A 20 -6.54 23.00 -8.05
C ASP A 20 -5.51 22.00 -8.62
N ILE A 21 -5.48 20.76 -8.13
CA ILE A 21 -4.57 19.71 -8.60
C ILE A 21 -5.16 19.06 -9.85
N SER A 22 -4.46 19.21 -10.97
CA SER A 22 -4.90 18.66 -12.25
C SER A 22 -4.77 17.13 -12.30
N LEU A 23 -5.89 16.47 -12.61
CA LEU A 23 -5.93 15.04 -12.94
C LEU A 23 -5.06 14.70 -14.16
N GLU A 24 -4.92 15.62 -15.11
CA GLU A 24 -4.15 15.41 -16.34
C GLU A 24 -2.65 15.43 -16.10
N GLU A 25 -2.21 16.19 -15.09
CA GLU A 25 -0.81 16.30 -14.71
C GLU A 25 -0.40 15.23 -13.69
N TRP A 26 -1.36 14.63 -12.99
CA TRP A 26 -1.10 13.53 -12.07
C TRP A 26 -0.77 12.22 -12.81
N GLN A 27 0.50 11.83 -12.76
CA GLN A 27 0.97 10.57 -13.33
C GLN A 27 0.90 9.44 -12.30
N SER A 28 1.08 8.19 -12.75
CA SER A 28 1.37 7.09 -11.82
C SER A 28 2.59 7.45 -11.00
N CYS A 29 2.55 7.17 -9.70
CA CYS A 29 3.68 7.30 -8.78
C CYS A 29 4.02 8.72 -8.30
N ASN A 30 3.18 9.71 -8.61
CA ASN A 30 3.29 11.04 -8.00
C ASN A 30 2.97 10.98 -6.50
N LEU A 31 3.57 11.90 -5.74
CA LEU A 31 3.36 12.03 -4.31
C LEU A 31 3.01 13.47 -3.95
N ALA A 32 2.16 13.60 -2.95
CA ALA A 32 1.86 14.88 -2.31
C ALA A 32 1.80 14.70 -0.80
N VAL A 33 2.14 15.75 -0.07
CA VAL A 33 1.94 15.82 1.38
C VAL A 33 0.95 16.92 1.68
N ASP A 34 0.02 16.68 2.57
CA ASP A 34 -0.89 17.72 3.03
C ASP A 34 -0.26 18.59 4.12
N HIS A 35 -0.91 19.69 4.49
CA HIS A 35 -0.36 20.61 5.50
C HIS A 35 -0.33 20.03 6.93
N HIS A 36 -0.98 18.89 7.18
CA HIS A 36 -0.89 18.12 8.42
C HIS A 36 0.23 17.06 8.38
N GLY A 37 0.91 16.90 7.24
CA GLY A 37 1.98 15.92 7.08
C GLY A 37 1.52 14.57 6.56
N GLU A 38 0.25 14.41 6.17
CA GLU A 38 -0.24 13.16 5.60
C GLU A 38 0.24 12.98 4.15
N LEU A 39 0.71 11.77 3.84
CA LEU A 39 1.21 11.42 2.51
C LEU A 39 0.09 10.87 1.61
N TYR A 40 0.02 11.35 0.38
CA TYR A 40 -0.97 11.00 -0.63
C TYR A 40 -0.29 10.44 -1.88
N CYS A 41 -0.68 9.23 -2.27
CA CYS A 41 -0.27 8.55 -3.48
C CYS A 41 -1.50 7.94 -4.16
N TYR A 42 -1.99 8.56 -5.24
CA TYR A 42 -3.15 8.07 -5.97
C TYR A 42 -2.77 7.27 -7.21
N LEU A 43 -3.48 6.16 -7.43
CA LEU A 43 -3.42 5.34 -8.63
C LEU A 43 -4.81 5.28 -9.29
N GLY A 44 -4.83 5.14 -10.61
CA GLY A 44 -6.07 4.95 -11.37
C GLY A 44 -6.47 3.47 -11.46
N TYR A 45 -7.76 3.19 -11.31
CA TYR A 45 -8.34 1.85 -11.46
C TYR A 45 -9.49 1.84 -12.48
N ARG A 46 -9.54 0.81 -13.33
CA ARG A 46 -10.60 0.57 -14.31
C ARG A 46 -11.28 -0.80 -14.10
N PRO A 47 -12.60 -0.86 -13.86
CA PRO A 47 -13.35 -2.10 -13.95
C PRO A 47 -13.55 -2.54 -15.41
N ASP A 48 -13.41 -3.82 -15.73
CA ASP A 48 -13.83 -4.38 -17.03
C ASP A 48 -15.35 -4.68 -17.03
N ARG A 49 -15.91 -4.94 -18.23
CA ARG A 49 -17.32 -5.21 -18.52
C ARG A 49 -17.94 -6.35 -17.69
N ASP A 50 -17.15 -7.35 -17.32
CA ASP A 50 -17.58 -8.49 -16.48
C ASP A 50 -17.38 -8.24 -14.97
N GLN A 51 -17.15 -6.97 -14.56
CA GLN A 51 -16.61 -6.60 -13.24
C GLN A 51 -15.27 -7.25 -12.87
N ARG A 52 -14.65 -7.98 -13.82
CA ARG A 52 -13.27 -8.45 -13.68
C ARG A 52 -12.39 -7.22 -13.65
N ARG A 53 -11.74 -7.02 -12.52
CA ARG A 53 -10.97 -5.81 -12.25
C ARG A 53 -9.68 -5.92 -13.06
N ASP A 54 -9.54 -5.19 -14.16
CA ASP A 54 -8.26 -5.12 -14.87
C ASP A 54 -7.32 -4.24 -14.04
N LEU A 55 -6.53 -4.91 -13.18
CA LEU A 55 -5.70 -4.29 -12.16
C LEU A 55 -4.28 -4.01 -12.64
N ALA A 56 -4.10 -3.80 -13.94
CA ALA A 56 -2.97 -3.04 -14.43
C ALA A 56 -3.20 -1.57 -14.02
N TYR A 57 -2.73 -1.17 -12.84
CA TYR A 57 -2.92 0.21 -12.37
C TYR A 57 -2.33 1.19 -13.38
N TYR A 58 -3.17 2.11 -13.85
CA TYR A 58 -2.79 3.11 -14.84
C TYR A 58 -2.46 4.42 -14.14
N SER A 59 -1.78 5.31 -14.88
CA SER A 59 -1.67 6.70 -14.46
C SER A 59 -3.06 7.30 -14.32
N VAL A 60 -3.23 8.17 -13.32
CA VAL A 60 -4.51 8.86 -13.10
C VAL A 60 -4.96 9.56 -14.38
N ARG A 61 -4.03 10.21 -15.08
CA ARG A 61 -4.23 10.77 -16.42
C ARG A 61 -4.89 9.81 -17.41
N ASN A 62 -4.42 8.57 -17.52
CA ASN A 62 -4.96 7.61 -18.50
C ASN A 62 -6.41 7.21 -18.17
N GLY A 63 -6.78 7.27 -16.90
CA GLY A 63 -8.14 6.94 -16.46
C GLY A 63 -9.14 8.09 -16.56
N SER A 64 -8.68 9.35 -16.53
CA SER A 64 -9.56 10.53 -16.61
C SER A 64 -10.12 10.83 -18.01
N HIS A 65 -9.50 10.32 -19.08
CA HIS A 65 -9.82 10.66 -20.47
C HIS A 65 -10.97 9.86 -21.11
N ASN A 66 -11.78 9.10 -20.35
CA ASN A 66 -12.84 8.25 -20.91
C ASN A 66 -14.23 8.53 -20.29
N PRO A 67 -15.03 9.45 -20.87
CA PRO A 67 -16.25 9.99 -20.24
C PRO A 67 -17.51 9.13 -20.41
N ASP A 68 -17.54 8.18 -21.35
CA ASP A 68 -18.77 7.47 -21.74
C ASP A 68 -19.03 6.19 -20.93
N GLY A 69 -19.57 6.37 -19.73
CA GLY A 69 -20.77 5.61 -19.30
C GLY A 69 -20.61 4.23 -18.66
N ARG A 70 -21.03 4.16 -17.39
CA ARG A 70 -21.44 2.99 -16.55
C ARG A 70 -20.37 2.27 -15.71
N PHE A 71 -19.09 2.61 -15.84
CA PHE A 71 -17.96 2.05 -15.07
C PHE A 71 -17.04 3.14 -14.54
N SER A 72 -17.59 4.03 -13.70
CA SER A 72 -16.91 5.20 -13.09
C SER A 72 -15.43 4.92 -12.79
N PHE A 73 -14.53 5.68 -13.40
CA PHE A 73 -13.12 5.69 -13.01
C PHE A 73 -13.00 5.94 -11.50
N ARG A 74 -12.26 5.08 -10.79
CA ARG A 74 -12.07 5.21 -9.33
C ARG A 74 -10.61 5.40 -9.03
N PHE A 75 -10.34 6.28 -8.07
CA PHE A 75 -9.02 6.46 -7.50
C PHE A 75 -8.87 5.50 -6.35
N VAL A 76 -7.68 4.94 -6.23
CA VAL A 76 -7.26 4.32 -4.98
C VAL A 76 -6.06 5.06 -4.43
N ARG A 77 -6.02 5.17 -3.10
CA ARG A 77 -4.87 5.69 -2.37
C ARG A 77 -4.02 4.52 -1.89
N LEU A 78 -2.72 4.59 -2.14
CA LEU A 78 -1.73 3.72 -1.53
C LEU A 78 -1.36 4.24 -0.15
N PHE A 79 -1.51 3.39 0.86
CA PHE A 79 -1.12 3.66 2.23
C PHE A 79 -0.93 2.37 3.01
N GLY A 80 0.13 2.28 3.82
CA GLY A 80 0.39 1.14 4.71
C GLY A 80 0.40 -0.24 4.02
N GLY A 81 0.82 -0.32 2.76
CA GLY A 81 0.85 -1.58 1.99
C GLY A 81 -0.52 -2.03 1.49
N SER A 82 -1.52 -1.15 1.50
CA SER A 82 -2.87 -1.41 0.98
C SER A 82 -3.31 -0.35 -0.03
N LEU A 83 -4.34 -0.68 -0.79
CA LEU A 83 -5.02 0.23 -1.70
C LEU A 83 -6.49 0.34 -1.28
N SER A 84 -6.93 1.56 -0.99
CA SER A 84 -8.32 1.85 -0.61
C SER A 84 -8.92 2.89 -1.54
N TYR A 85 -10.22 2.78 -1.82
CA TYR A 85 -10.93 3.81 -2.58
C TYR A 85 -10.88 5.13 -1.82
N ASP A 86 -10.64 6.20 -2.56
CA ASP A 86 -10.59 7.54 -1.98
C ASP A 86 -10.99 8.58 -3.04
N SER A 87 -11.41 9.75 -2.58
CA SER A 87 -11.61 10.91 -3.44
C SER A 87 -10.26 11.52 -3.80
N PHE A 88 -10.03 11.82 -5.08
CA PHE A 88 -8.80 12.49 -5.51
C PHE A 88 -8.72 13.89 -4.89
N PHE A 89 -7.77 14.08 -3.96
CA PHE A 89 -7.49 15.34 -3.26
C PHE A 89 -8.73 16.09 -2.74
N PRO A 90 -9.34 15.64 -1.64
CA PRO A 90 -10.52 16.28 -1.08
C PRO A 90 -10.25 17.75 -0.74
N ASP A 91 -11.25 18.61 -0.98
CA ASP A 91 -11.18 20.07 -0.75
C ASP A 91 -11.28 20.48 0.74
N ARG A 92 -10.58 19.73 1.58
CA ARG A 92 -10.51 19.91 3.04
C ARG A 92 -9.10 20.24 3.54
N SER A 93 -8.11 20.20 2.66
CA SER A 93 -6.70 20.41 2.99
C SER A 93 -5.99 21.13 1.85
N TYR A 94 -4.80 21.65 2.18
CA TYR A 94 -3.84 22.13 1.20
C TYR A 94 -2.74 21.09 1.04
N TYR A 95 -2.25 20.94 -0.19
CA TYR A 95 -1.29 19.89 -0.55
C TYR A 95 -0.07 20.47 -1.23
N LYS A 96 1.09 19.88 -0.95
CA LYS A 96 2.35 20.18 -1.59
C LYS A 96 2.81 18.97 -2.37
N MET A 97 3.05 19.17 -3.67
CA MET A 97 3.60 18.14 -4.55
C MET A 97 5.05 17.83 -4.18
N LEU A 98 5.40 16.56 -4.18
CA LEU A 98 6.77 16.07 -4.02
C LEU A 98 7.32 15.67 -5.39
N ASP A 99 7.74 16.68 -6.17
CA ASP A 99 8.21 16.53 -7.55
C ASP A 99 9.58 15.83 -7.67
N ASP A 100 10.35 15.81 -6.59
CA ASP A 100 11.65 15.14 -6.50
C ASP A 100 11.57 13.74 -5.88
N ARG A 101 10.37 13.18 -5.74
CA ARG A 101 10.11 11.82 -5.27
C ARG A 101 9.23 11.08 -6.26
N ARG A 102 9.46 9.77 -6.40
CA ARG A 102 8.61 8.87 -7.19
C ARG A 102 8.42 7.55 -6.49
N VAL A 103 7.21 7.00 -6.54
CA VAL A 103 6.96 5.62 -6.15
C VAL A 103 7.48 4.67 -7.23
N VAL A 104 8.12 3.59 -6.81
CA VAL A 104 8.54 2.49 -7.68
C VAL A 104 7.77 1.25 -7.24
N PHE A 105 7.18 0.57 -8.22
CA PHE A 105 6.54 -0.71 -8.07
C PHE A 105 7.44 -1.81 -8.66
N PRO A 106 7.25 -3.07 -8.25
CA PRO A 106 7.97 -4.19 -8.82
C PRO A 106 7.97 -4.24 -10.35
N GLY A 107 9.13 -4.56 -10.91
CA GLY A 107 9.29 -4.82 -12.34
C GLY A 107 8.99 -6.27 -12.73
N VAL A 108 9.17 -6.59 -14.02
CA VAL A 108 9.02 -7.95 -14.53
C VAL A 108 10.14 -8.89 -14.02
N ALA A 109 11.31 -8.32 -13.72
CA ALA A 109 12.52 -9.07 -13.38
C ALA A 109 12.89 -9.01 -11.89
N ASP A 110 12.15 -8.24 -11.08
CA ASP A 110 12.43 -8.06 -9.66
C ASP A 110 11.14 -7.87 -8.85
N PHE A 111 11.29 -7.80 -7.52
CA PHE A 111 10.20 -7.50 -6.59
C PHE A 111 10.44 -6.18 -5.85
N TYR A 112 11.32 -5.30 -6.36
CA TYR A 112 11.69 -4.08 -5.66
C TYR A 112 10.55 -3.07 -5.67
N PHE A 113 10.33 -2.39 -4.55
CA PHE A 113 9.41 -1.28 -4.43
C PHE A 113 9.92 -0.29 -3.40
N GLY A 114 9.45 0.95 -3.49
CA GLY A 114 9.78 1.99 -2.53
C GLY A 114 9.57 3.37 -3.11
N VAL A 115 9.94 4.38 -2.33
CA VAL A 115 9.96 5.78 -2.79
C VAL A 115 11.39 6.16 -3.11
N MET A 116 11.63 6.63 -4.34
CA MET A 116 12.95 7.00 -4.81
C MET A 116 13.08 8.51 -4.91
N ASN A 117 14.22 9.03 -4.49
CA ASN A 117 14.61 10.41 -4.76
C ASN A 117 15.10 10.53 -6.21
N CYS A 118 14.43 11.38 -6.99
CA CYS A 118 14.69 11.55 -8.42
C CYS A 118 16.07 12.15 -8.72
N LYS A 119 16.68 12.86 -7.76
CA LYS A 119 17.97 13.56 -7.94
C LYS A 119 19.16 12.64 -7.72
N ASN A 120 19.13 11.81 -6.69
CA ASN A 120 20.27 10.96 -6.30
C ASN A 120 20.02 9.46 -6.49
N GLY A 121 18.79 9.05 -6.84
CA GLY A 121 18.43 7.64 -7.02
C GLY A 121 18.43 6.82 -5.73
N GLY A 122 18.55 7.45 -4.56
CA GLY A 122 18.46 6.78 -3.26
C GLY A 122 17.00 6.55 -2.85
N GLU A 123 16.78 5.51 -2.06
CA GLU A 123 15.49 5.24 -1.45
C GLU A 123 15.23 6.22 -0.29
N ASP A 124 14.01 6.76 -0.24
CA ASP A 124 13.47 7.51 0.89
C ASP A 124 12.73 6.53 1.81
N HIS A 125 13.47 5.93 2.74
CA HIS A 125 12.95 4.86 3.59
C HIS A 125 11.71 5.28 4.41
N GLU A 126 11.63 6.53 4.85
CA GLU A 126 10.48 7.02 5.61
C GLU A 126 9.22 7.05 4.75
N LEU A 127 9.31 7.63 3.56
CA LEU A 127 8.18 7.65 2.63
C LEU A 127 7.83 6.22 2.15
N THR A 128 8.81 5.35 1.93
CA THR A 128 8.57 3.92 1.66
C THR A 128 7.75 3.29 2.79
N ARG A 129 8.14 3.49 4.04
CA ARG A 129 7.43 2.96 5.21
C ARG A 129 6.01 3.49 5.30
N SER A 130 5.78 4.79 5.04
CA SER A 130 4.43 5.36 5.05
C SER A 130 3.52 4.74 3.99
N LEU A 131 4.03 4.45 2.78
CA LEU A 131 3.21 3.91 1.70
C LEU A 131 3.04 2.40 1.75
N PHE A 132 4.08 1.66 2.09
CA PHE A 132 4.11 0.20 2.02
C PHE A 132 4.09 -0.49 3.38
N GLY A 133 4.21 0.26 4.48
CA GLY A 133 4.35 -0.25 5.85
C GLY A 133 5.80 -0.58 6.24
N GLY A 134 6.66 -0.89 5.26
CA GLY A 134 8.08 -1.08 5.46
C GLY A 134 8.85 -1.10 4.14
N THR A 135 10.16 -1.07 4.25
CA THR A 135 11.08 -1.25 3.11
C THR A 135 11.11 -2.72 2.68
N VAL A 136 11.60 -3.00 1.47
CA VAL A 136 11.82 -4.37 0.97
C VAL A 136 12.62 -5.19 1.99
N ARG A 137 13.70 -4.62 2.53
CA ARG A 137 14.57 -5.30 3.49
C ARG A 137 13.86 -5.62 4.81
N GLU A 138 13.09 -4.68 5.34
CA GLU A 138 12.35 -4.86 6.60
C GLU A 138 11.27 -5.94 6.44
N ILE A 139 10.52 -5.90 5.34
CA ILE A 139 9.45 -6.87 5.07
C ILE A 139 10.05 -8.26 4.80
N GLN A 140 11.14 -8.35 4.03
CA GLN A 140 11.85 -9.62 3.80
C GLN A 140 12.34 -10.24 5.11
N LEU A 141 12.92 -9.43 6.00
CA LEU A 141 13.35 -9.90 7.32
C LEU A 141 12.15 -10.45 8.10
N ALA A 142 11.04 -9.71 8.18
CA ALA A 142 9.84 -10.18 8.86
C ALA A 142 9.30 -11.50 8.29
N VAL A 143 9.30 -11.64 6.96
CA VAL A 143 8.89 -12.87 6.27
C VAL A 143 9.84 -14.04 6.59
N GLN A 144 11.14 -13.79 6.65
CA GLN A 144 12.15 -14.79 7.02
C GLN A 144 12.00 -15.22 8.48
N CYS A 145 11.89 -14.26 9.41
CA CYS A 145 11.67 -14.53 10.83
C CYS A 145 10.38 -15.33 11.03
N LEU A 146 9.29 -14.99 10.31
CA LEU A 146 8.05 -15.77 10.37
C LEU A 146 8.27 -17.19 9.87
N GLY A 147 8.95 -17.37 8.74
CA GLY A 147 9.30 -18.67 8.19
C GLY A 147 10.12 -19.54 9.15
N MET A 148 11.05 -18.94 9.89
CA MET A 148 11.83 -19.61 10.94
C MET A 148 10.98 -19.96 12.16
N ALA A 149 10.09 -19.06 12.58
CA ALA A 149 9.20 -19.27 13.71
C ALA A 149 8.18 -20.40 13.47
N ILE A 150 7.67 -20.55 12.24
CA ILE A 150 6.64 -21.56 11.90
C ILE A 150 7.20 -22.85 11.30
N GLY A 151 8.43 -22.83 10.79
CA GLY A 151 8.97 -23.86 9.90
C GLY A 151 10.24 -24.55 10.38
N GLN A 152 10.45 -24.66 11.71
CA GLN A 152 11.68 -25.23 12.28
C GLN A 152 12.04 -26.64 11.77
N ASP A 153 11.07 -27.40 11.24
CA ASP A 153 11.28 -28.78 10.77
C ASP A 153 11.13 -28.96 9.24
N LEU A 154 10.98 -27.88 8.45
CA LEU A 154 10.82 -28.02 7.00
C LEU A 154 12.20 -28.11 6.29
N PRO A 155 12.42 -29.12 5.42
CA PRO A 155 13.63 -29.21 4.61
C PRO A 155 13.87 -27.93 3.80
N VAL A 156 15.13 -27.53 3.61
CA VAL A 156 15.54 -26.29 2.91
C VAL A 156 14.93 -26.14 1.49
N HIS A 157 14.51 -27.25 0.88
CA HIS A 157 13.87 -27.33 -0.42
C HIS A 157 12.34 -27.23 -0.39
N GLN A 158 11.70 -27.37 0.78
CA GLN A 158 10.32 -26.97 1.01
C GLN A 158 10.30 -25.47 1.27
N LYS A 159 9.62 -24.79 0.35
CA LYS A 159 9.89 -23.40 0.01
C LYS A 159 9.31 -22.49 1.11
N ARG A 160 10.19 -21.71 1.74
CA ARG A 160 9.83 -20.73 2.79
C ARG A 160 8.94 -19.60 2.24
N PRO A 161 8.16 -18.93 3.11
CA PRO A 161 7.50 -17.68 2.78
C PRO A 161 8.46 -16.71 2.09
N ARG A 162 8.02 -16.04 1.03
CA ARG A 162 8.84 -15.07 0.30
C ARG A 162 8.06 -13.84 -0.13
N LEU A 163 8.70 -12.69 -0.04
CA LEU A 163 8.25 -11.47 -0.69
C LEU A 163 8.44 -11.60 -2.21
N THR A 164 7.41 -11.29 -2.99
CA THR A 164 7.40 -11.37 -4.45
C THR A 164 6.44 -10.34 -5.03
N ALA A 165 6.36 -10.25 -6.36
CA ALA A 165 5.43 -9.39 -7.07
C ALA A 165 4.34 -10.19 -7.80
N SER A 166 3.15 -9.61 -7.87
CA SER A 166 2.03 -10.18 -8.62
C SER A 166 2.18 -9.90 -10.11
N MET A 167 2.30 -10.95 -10.92
CA MET A 167 2.39 -10.85 -12.40
C MET A 167 1.04 -11.10 -13.08
N GLN A 168 0.02 -11.46 -12.31
CA GLN A 168 -1.32 -11.79 -12.78
C GLN A 168 -2.30 -10.70 -12.34
N ARG A 169 -3.43 -10.62 -13.05
CA ARG A 169 -4.44 -9.55 -12.83
C ARG A 169 -5.52 -9.95 -11.83
N ASP A 170 -5.57 -11.21 -11.43
CA ASP A 170 -6.62 -11.83 -10.63
C ASP A 170 -6.11 -12.47 -9.34
N ASN A 171 -4.85 -12.22 -8.96
CA ASN A 171 -4.32 -12.66 -7.67
C ASN A 171 -5.14 -12.09 -6.52
N ARG A 172 -5.51 -12.93 -5.55
CA ARG A 172 -6.25 -12.50 -4.36
C ARG A 172 -5.47 -12.88 -3.11
N CYS A 173 -5.61 -12.05 -2.08
CA CYS A 173 -5.09 -12.33 -0.75
C CYS A 173 -6.03 -13.31 -0.05
N ASP A 174 -5.52 -14.45 0.41
CA ASP A 174 -6.38 -15.49 0.98
C ASP A 174 -6.89 -15.16 2.39
N ILE A 175 -6.25 -14.21 3.09
CA ILE A 175 -6.65 -13.77 4.44
C ILE A 175 -7.73 -12.69 4.38
N THR A 176 -7.64 -11.81 3.39
CA THR A 176 -8.47 -10.61 3.30
C THR A 176 -9.50 -10.68 2.17
N HIS A 177 -9.37 -11.69 1.30
CA HIS A 177 -10.06 -11.83 0.01
C HIS A 177 -9.89 -10.65 -0.96
N CYS A 178 -9.14 -9.61 -0.56
CA CYS A 178 -8.83 -8.44 -1.38
C CYS A 178 -8.01 -8.85 -2.59
N VAL A 179 -8.21 -8.15 -3.70
CA VAL A 179 -7.40 -8.38 -4.90
C VAL A 179 -6.00 -7.80 -4.70
N ILE A 180 -4.99 -8.55 -5.14
CA ILE A 180 -3.59 -8.14 -5.19
C ILE A 180 -3.34 -7.63 -6.63
N PRO A 181 -3.08 -6.34 -6.80
CA PRO A 181 -2.79 -5.73 -8.10
C PRO A 181 -1.70 -6.44 -8.90
N MET A 182 -1.71 -6.28 -10.23
CA MET A 182 -0.51 -6.55 -11.02
C MET A 182 0.60 -5.55 -10.63
N ASN A 183 1.85 -6.00 -10.60
CA ASN A 183 3.03 -5.24 -10.18
C ASN A 183 2.89 -4.68 -8.76
N PHE A 184 2.30 -5.42 -7.83
CA PHE A 184 2.28 -5.03 -6.41
C PHE A 184 2.91 -6.12 -5.54
N PRO A 185 3.64 -5.72 -4.49
CA PRO A 185 4.29 -6.67 -3.61
C PRO A 185 3.29 -7.48 -2.78
N TYR A 186 3.60 -8.75 -2.58
CA TYR A 186 2.85 -9.65 -1.72
C TYR A 186 3.75 -10.80 -1.22
N ILE A 187 3.27 -11.51 -0.21
CA ILE A 187 3.94 -12.68 0.37
C ILE A 187 3.37 -13.93 -0.28
N CYS A 188 4.21 -14.71 -0.92
CA CYS A 188 3.89 -16.03 -1.43
C CYS A 188 4.32 -17.08 -0.42
N LEU A 189 3.37 -17.92 0.00
CA LEU A 189 3.63 -19.11 0.79
C LEU A 189 3.73 -20.30 -0.17
N SER A 190 4.77 -21.09 -0.03
CA SER A 190 5.14 -22.05 -1.07
C SER A 190 5.04 -23.49 -0.59
N GLU A 191 3.80 -23.94 -0.41
CA GLU A 191 3.30 -25.25 -0.84
C GLU A 191 1.76 -25.19 -0.85
N SER A 192 1.17 -25.42 -2.02
CA SER A 192 -0.26 -25.34 -2.32
C SER A 192 -1.07 -26.54 -1.78
N GLN A 193 -0.80 -26.97 -0.55
CA GLN A 193 -1.56 -28.03 0.13
C GLN A 193 -2.25 -27.56 1.42
N TYR A 194 -2.08 -26.30 1.82
CA TYR A 194 -2.82 -25.67 2.92
C TYR A 194 -3.42 -24.32 2.49
N LEU A 195 -4.43 -23.87 3.25
CA LEU A 195 -5.47 -22.88 2.92
C LEU A 195 -5.03 -21.50 2.36
N TRP A 196 -3.75 -21.13 2.39
CA TRP A 196 -3.26 -19.80 1.99
C TRP A 196 -1.95 -19.88 1.17
N GLY A 197 -1.97 -19.40 -0.08
CA GLY A 197 -0.82 -19.32 -0.99
C GLY A 197 -0.38 -17.89 -1.32
N HIS A 198 -1.27 -16.91 -1.20
CA HIS A 198 -1.05 -15.51 -1.55
C HIS A 198 -1.56 -14.60 -0.44
N ILE A 199 -0.66 -13.80 0.16
CA ILE A 199 -1.00 -12.88 1.24
C ILE A 199 -0.54 -11.47 0.83
N SER A 200 -1.45 -10.51 0.73
CA SER A 200 -1.11 -9.09 0.51
C SER A 200 -0.25 -8.53 1.66
N LEU A 201 0.45 -7.41 1.46
CA LEU A 201 1.21 -6.77 2.55
C LEU A 201 0.31 -6.47 3.76
N SER A 202 -0.86 -5.87 3.52
CA SER A 202 -1.88 -5.64 4.56
C SER A 202 -2.32 -6.92 5.26
N GLY A 203 -2.64 -8.00 4.52
CA GLY A 203 -2.99 -9.28 5.12
C GLY A 203 -1.85 -9.89 5.96
N PHE A 204 -0.60 -9.67 5.55
CA PHE A 204 0.57 -10.10 6.29
C PHE A 204 0.73 -9.29 7.58
N TYR A 205 0.56 -7.96 7.54
CA TYR A 205 0.60 -7.10 8.72
C TYR A 205 -0.50 -7.45 9.72
N ARG A 206 -1.72 -7.71 9.23
CA ARG A 206 -2.82 -8.23 10.04
C ARG A 206 -2.47 -9.57 10.69
N THR A 207 -1.79 -10.46 9.96
CA THR A 207 -1.30 -11.73 10.52
C THR A 207 -0.33 -11.49 11.66
N LEU A 208 0.63 -10.57 11.50
CA LEU A 208 1.54 -10.16 12.57
C LEU A 208 0.78 -9.58 13.78
N ALA A 209 -0.28 -8.81 13.52
CA ALA A 209 -1.16 -8.20 14.51
C ALA A 209 -2.16 -9.15 15.18
N LEU A 210 -2.29 -10.40 14.73
CA LEU A 210 -3.11 -11.43 15.41
C LEU A 210 -2.31 -12.24 16.44
N PHE A 211 -0.99 -12.03 16.53
CA PHE A 211 -0.15 -12.59 17.58
C PHE A 211 0.04 -11.77 18.89
N PRO A 212 -0.65 -10.64 19.18
CA PRO A 212 -0.50 -9.88 20.41
C PRO A 212 -1.52 -10.35 21.45
N GLY A 213 -1.23 -11.47 22.09
CA GLY A 213 -1.70 -11.76 23.45
C GLY A 213 -0.48 -12.03 24.30
N GLU A 214 -0.49 -11.63 25.58
CA GLU A 214 0.59 -11.89 26.53
C GLU A 214 1.07 -13.36 26.40
N ALA A 215 2.35 -13.53 26.03
CA ALA A 215 2.99 -14.81 25.65
C ALA A 215 2.71 -15.37 24.23
N GLY A 216 2.47 -14.53 23.23
CA GLY A 216 2.44 -14.94 21.83
C GLY A 216 3.78 -15.51 21.37
N ILE A 217 3.92 -16.84 21.40
CA ILE A 217 5.12 -17.60 21.00
C ILE A 217 5.68 -17.09 19.67
N VAL A 218 4.80 -16.71 18.73
CA VAL A 218 5.19 -16.17 17.42
C VAL A 218 5.82 -14.78 17.53
N ARG A 219 5.31 -13.86 18.35
CA ARG A 219 5.94 -12.55 18.60
C ARG A 219 7.33 -12.73 19.18
N SER A 220 7.46 -13.52 20.23
CA SER A 220 8.76 -13.81 20.85
C SER A 220 9.71 -14.49 19.87
N ALA A 221 9.21 -15.41 19.04
CA ALA A 221 10.00 -16.04 17.99
C ALA A 221 10.46 -15.02 16.93
N LEU A 222 9.59 -14.12 16.47
CA LEU A 222 9.96 -13.08 15.51
C LEU A 222 11.07 -12.16 16.06
N LEU A 223 10.97 -11.75 17.34
CA LEU A 223 11.99 -10.93 17.99
C LEU A 223 13.30 -11.71 18.20
N ASN A 224 13.22 -12.98 18.59
CA ASN A 224 14.39 -13.86 18.75
C ASN A 224 15.12 -14.12 17.41
N GLU A 225 14.39 -14.16 16.31
CA GLU A 225 14.93 -14.30 14.95
C GLU A 225 15.44 -12.96 14.36
N GLY A 226 15.41 -11.88 15.14
CA GLY A 226 16.08 -10.62 14.81
C GLY A 226 15.20 -9.52 14.24
N LEU A 227 13.86 -9.67 14.22
CA LEU A 227 12.97 -8.56 13.92
C LEU A 227 12.97 -7.56 15.08
N SER A 228 13.12 -6.27 14.79
CA SER A 228 13.05 -5.25 15.84
C SER A 228 11.61 -5.04 16.32
N GLU A 229 11.44 -4.70 17.61
CA GLU A 229 10.14 -4.35 18.19
C GLU A 229 9.51 -3.17 17.45
N GLU A 230 10.32 -2.15 17.11
CA GLU A 230 9.88 -0.98 16.36
C GLU A 230 9.32 -1.34 14.97
N SER A 231 9.98 -2.22 14.22
CA SER A 231 9.48 -2.69 12.92
C SER A 231 8.17 -3.47 13.07
N LEU A 232 8.08 -4.33 14.08
CA LEU A 232 6.89 -5.12 14.34
C LEU A 232 5.69 -4.22 14.70
N GLU A 233 5.87 -3.29 15.62
CA GLU A 233 4.84 -2.33 16.02
C GLU A 233 4.39 -1.48 14.82
N ARG A 234 5.32 -1.05 13.97
CA ARG A 234 5.01 -0.30 12.75
C ARG A 234 4.14 -1.11 11.78
N PHE A 235 4.46 -2.38 11.56
CA PHE A 235 3.64 -3.25 10.72
C PHE A 235 2.23 -3.41 11.31
N ILE A 236 2.12 -3.66 12.61
CA ILE A 236 0.82 -3.79 13.30
C ILE A 236 -0.01 -2.51 13.19
N ALA A 237 0.62 -1.34 13.33
CA ALA A 237 -0.06 -0.05 13.18
C ALA A 237 -0.58 0.21 11.76
N CYS A 238 -0.04 -0.45 10.74
CA CYS A 238 -0.56 -0.36 9.37
C CYS A 238 -1.94 -1.01 9.23
N ASP A 239 -2.24 -2.08 9.99
CA ASP A 239 -3.55 -2.74 10.00
C ASP A 239 -4.61 -1.87 10.70
N ALA A 240 -4.26 -1.27 11.85
CA ALA A 240 -5.18 -0.48 12.67
C ALA A 240 -5.78 0.75 11.94
N ASN A 241 -5.13 1.22 10.88
CA ASN A 241 -5.55 2.39 10.10
C ASN A 241 -6.34 2.04 8.81
N GLN A 242 -6.66 0.76 8.58
CA GLN A 242 -7.26 0.33 7.32
C GLN A 242 -8.78 0.07 7.44
N HIS A 243 -9.57 0.88 6.75
CA HIS A 243 -10.82 0.41 6.15
C HIS A 243 -10.46 -0.42 4.92
N MET A 244 -10.15 -1.70 5.12
CA MET A 244 -9.89 -2.64 4.04
C MET A 244 -11.15 -2.87 3.20
N LEU A 245 -10.95 -3.07 1.90
CA LEU A 245 -12.01 -3.47 0.98
C LEU A 245 -12.52 -4.88 1.31
N LEU A 246 -13.56 -4.99 2.14
CA LEU A 246 -14.41 -6.16 2.12
C LEU A 246 -15.15 -6.16 0.77
N ILE A 247 -14.96 -7.22 -0.01
CA ILE A 247 -15.54 -7.35 -1.34
C ILE A 247 -17.08 -7.54 -1.28
N ASP A 248 -17.65 -7.73 -0.09
CA ASP A 248 -19.06 -8.07 0.07
C ASP A 248 -19.99 -6.89 0.41
N ASP A 249 -19.47 -5.67 0.65
CA ASP A 249 -20.31 -4.51 1.04
C ASP A 249 -20.84 -3.69 -0.15
N LEU A 250 -20.85 -4.25 -1.36
CA LEU A 250 -21.47 -3.62 -2.52
C LEU A 250 -22.38 -4.60 -3.28
N ASP A 251 -23.35 -5.15 -2.55
CA ASP A 251 -24.64 -5.60 -3.10
C ASP A 251 -25.78 -4.97 -2.30
N VAL A 252 -26.01 -3.65 -2.48
CA VAL A 252 -27.33 -2.98 -2.48
C VAL A 252 -27.25 -1.70 -3.32
#